data_AF-M6GMT3-F1
#
_entry.id   AF-M6GMT3-F1
#
_cell.length_a   1.000
_cell.length_b   1.000
_cell.length_c   1.000
_cell.angle_alpha   90.00
_cell.angle_beta   90.00
_cell.angle_gamma   90.00
#
_symmetry.space_group_name_H-M   'P 1'
#
loop_
_entity.id
_entity.type
_entity.pdbx_description
1 polymer ?
#
loop_
_entity_poly.entity_id
_entity_poly.type
_entity_poly.pdbx_seq_one_letter_code
_entity_poly.pdbx_strand_id
1 'polypeptide(L)'
;MKIIPYNEKYLSTGHNNCGTRNSLSSREKKSEIHIKIGKPKLHPDPVIRWYCPLQIIGIGSEKVHGAFGSDSIRAIEMAFQMAGLLVVRDIQKLYNLNWLKPEHLYFPPPNNLEELSKNEIHLQKN
;
A
#
# COMPACT_ATOMS: atom_id res chain seq x y z
N MET A 1 14.66 20.62 3.83
CA MET A 1 13.61 19.61 4.03
C MET A 1 14.09 18.65 5.12
N LYS A 2 13.53 18.72 6.34
CA LYS A 2 13.91 17.87 7.47
C LYS A 2 12.90 16.73 7.57
N ILE A 3 13.39 15.50 7.50
CA ILE A 3 12.60 14.28 7.77
C ILE A 3 12.79 13.96 9.24
N ILE A 4 11.68 13.84 9.98
CA ILE A 4 11.67 13.40 11.39
C ILE A 4 11.50 11.87 11.37
N PRO A 5 12.32 11.08 12.08
CA PRO A 5 12.20 9.63 12.08
C PRO A 5 11.01 9.16 12.93
N TYR A 6 10.34 8.11 12.44
CA TYR A 6 9.23 7.39 13.08
C TYR A 6 9.72 6.70 14.38
N ASN A 7 8.94 6.78 15.47
CA ASN A 7 9.30 6.26 16.79
C ASN A 7 8.35 5.13 17.21
N GLU A 8 8.89 3.94 17.44
CA GLU A 8 8.19 2.67 17.75
C GLU A 8 7.49 2.62 19.13
N LYS A 9 7.47 3.73 19.89
CA LYS A 9 7.00 3.75 21.28
C LYS A 9 5.48 3.67 21.49
N TYR A 10 4.67 3.54 20.43
CA TYR A 10 3.20 3.61 20.52
C TYR A 10 2.49 2.25 20.47
N LEU A 11 3.19 1.13 20.61
CA LEU A 11 2.55 -0.19 20.66
C LEU A 11 3.17 -1.07 21.76
N SER A 12 2.56 -1.09 22.94
CA SER A 12 2.40 -2.28 23.78
C SER A 12 1.89 -1.90 25.18
N THR A 13 0.57 -1.75 25.33
CA THR A 13 -0.10 -1.94 26.62
C THR A 13 -1.01 -3.15 26.51
N GLY A 14 -0.41 -4.32 26.75
CA GLY A 14 -1.11 -5.56 27.02
C GLY A 14 -0.43 -6.26 28.19
N HIS A 15 -0.90 -6.02 29.41
CA HIS A 15 -0.74 -6.99 30.48
C HIS A 15 -1.38 -8.31 30.03
N ASN A 16 -0.72 -9.46 30.27
CA ASN A 16 -1.30 -10.76 30.66
C ASN A 16 -0.21 -11.86 30.79
N ASN A 17 0.15 -12.16 32.04
CA ASN A 17 0.41 -13.47 32.67
C ASN A 17 1.17 -14.61 31.95
N CYS A 18 2.22 -15.06 32.64
CA CYS A 18 2.70 -16.45 32.86
C CYS A 18 2.32 -17.53 31.82
N GLY A 19 3.34 -18.04 31.12
CA GLY A 19 3.28 -19.30 30.37
C GLY A 19 4.47 -19.44 29.44
N THR A 20 5.36 -20.39 29.73
CA THR A 20 6.47 -20.82 28.86
C THR A 20 5.94 -21.21 27.47
N ARG A 21 6.13 -20.34 26.47
CA ARG A 21 5.93 -20.70 25.07
C ARG A 21 7.30 -20.93 24.44
N ASN A 22 7.55 -22.18 24.08
CA ASN A 22 8.61 -22.58 23.17
C ASN A 22 8.61 -21.64 21.97
N SER A 23 9.67 -20.86 21.82
CA SER A 23 9.90 -20.01 20.66
C SER A 23 10.26 -20.90 19.47
N LEU A 24 9.24 -21.32 18.72
CA LEU A 24 9.42 -21.67 17.31
C LEU A 24 9.89 -20.39 16.62
N SER A 25 11.21 -20.18 16.57
CA SER A 25 11.82 -19.19 15.69
C SER A 25 11.67 -19.68 14.25
N SER A 26 10.49 -19.52 13.69
CA SER A 26 10.34 -19.46 12.24
C SER A 26 11.18 -18.27 11.80
N ARG A 27 12.42 -18.51 11.36
CA ARG A 27 13.23 -17.49 10.70
C ARG A 27 12.36 -16.89 9.59
N GLU A 28 11.91 -15.65 9.78
CA GLU A 28 11.10 -14.95 8.79
C GLU A 28 11.87 -14.96 7.46
N LYS A 29 11.36 -15.71 6.48
CA LYS A 29 11.92 -15.69 5.14
C LYS A 29 11.60 -14.32 4.54
N LYS A 30 12.59 -13.42 4.59
CA LYS A 30 12.52 -12.15 3.87
C LYS A 30 12.35 -12.46 2.38
N SER A 31 11.27 -11.94 1.81
CA SER A 31 11.05 -11.98 0.37
C SER A 31 11.55 -10.67 -0.22
N GLU A 32 12.40 -10.74 -1.23
CA GLU A 32 12.99 -9.58 -1.89
C GLU A 32 12.35 -9.39 -3.26
N ILE A 33 11.85 -8.18 -3.54
CA ILE A 33 11.22 -7.84 -4.82
C ILE A 33 12.07 -6.74 -5.47
N HIS A 34 12.52 -6.98 -6.70
CA HIS A 34 13.30 -6.02 -7.47
C HIS A 34 12.44 -5.43 -8.58
N ILE A 35 12.41 -4.09 -8.66
CA ILE A 35 11.73 -3.38 -9.75
C ILE A 35 12.80 -2.74 -10.63
N LYS A 36 12.91 -3.21 -11.86
CA LYS A 36 13.80 -2.66 -12.88
C LYS A 36 13.00 -1.75 -13.79
N ILE A 37 13.39 -0.48 -13.87
CA ILE A 37 12.79 0.50 -14.79
C ILE A 37 13.87 0.91 -15.78
N GLY A 38 13.61 0.74 -17.07
CA GLY A 38 14.53 1.13 -18.12
C GLY A 38 14.39 2.61 -18.51
N LYS A 39 15.17 3.01 -19.51
CA LYS A 39 15.07 4.34 -20.10
C LYS A 39 13.85 4.40 -21.03
N PRO A 40 13.10 5.52 -21.08
CA PRO A 40 12.08 5.74 -22.11
C PRO A 40 12.68 5.66 -23.51
N LYS A 41 11.93 5.07 -24.42
CA LYS A 41 12.31 4.89 -25.82
C LYS A 41 11.14 5.24 -26.71
N LEU A 42 11.46 5.61 -27.94
CA LEU A 42 10.47 5.70 -28.99
C LEU A 42 9.96 4.31 -29.33
N HIS A 43 8.64 4.16 -29.39
CA HIS A 43 8.00 2.97 -29.88
C HIS A 43 8.03 2.97 -31.42
N PRO A 44 8.21 1.81 -32.09
CA PRO A 44 8.18 1.73 -33.55
C PRO A 44 6.84 2.21 -34.16
N ASP A 45 5.75 2.01 -33.43
CA ASP A 45 4.42 2.53 -33.78
C ASP A 45 4.33 4.05 -33.49
N PRO A 46 4.14 4.89 -34.52
CA PRO A 46 4.05 6.33 -34.38
C PRO A 46 2.80 6.82 -33.64
N VAL A 47 1.78 5.98 -33.42
CA VAL A 47 0.59 6.34 -32.64
C VAL A 47 0.89 6.31 -31.14
N ILE A 48 1.69 5.33 -30.70
CA ILE A 48 2.03 5.11 -29.29
C ILE A 48 3.16 6.07 -28.85
N ARG A 49 4.07 6.39 -29.77
CA ARG A 49 5.23 7.29 -29.61
C ARG A 49 6.25 6.91 -28.56
N TRP A 50 5.92 6.92 -27.27
CA TRP A 50 6.89 6.67 -26.21
C TRP A 50 6.46 5.52 -25.31
N TYR A 51 7.45 4.74 -24.89
CA TYR A 51 7.26 3.72 -23.87
C TYR A 51 8.45 3.64 -22.94
N CYS A 52 8.20 3.20 -21.71
CA CYS A 52 9.21 2.91 -20.71
C CYS A 52 9.12 1.43 -20.32
N PRO A 53 10.16 0.62 -20.57
CA PRO A 53 10.14 -0.78 -20.21
C PRO A 53 10.33 -0.94 -18.70
N LEU A 54 9.59 -1.86 -18.09
CA LEU A 54 9.75 -2.24 -16.69
C LEU A 54 9.65 -3.75 -16.49
N GLN A 55 10.29 -4.25 -15.44
CA GLN A 55 10.24 -5.65 -15.04
C GLN A 55 10.21 -5.74 -13.52
N ILE A 56 9.36 -6.61 -12.99
CA ILE A 56 9.27 -6.93 -11.56
C ILE A 56 9.82 -8.35 -11.40
N ILE A 57 10.76 -8.56 -10.47
CA ILE A 57 11.43 -9.84 -10.21
C ILE A 57 11.23 -10.20 -8.75
N GLY A 58 11.06 -11.49 -8.46
CA GLY A 58 10.78 -12.04 -7.14
C GLY A 58 9.28 -12.22 -6.86
N ILE A 59 8.40 -11.88 -7.81
CA ILE A 59 6.95 -12.07 -7.70
C ILE A 59 6.26 -12.08 -9.07
N GLY A 60 5.18 -12.85 -9.19
CA GLY A 60 4.33 -12.85 -10.39
C GLY A 60 4.99 -13.51 -11.61
N SER A 61 4.71 -12.99 -12.80
CA SER A 61 5.16 -13.58 -14.07
C SER A 61 6.56 -13.18 -14.53
N GLU A 62 7.17 -12.19 -13.87
CA GLU A 62 8.49 -11.62 -14.18
C GLU A 62 8.74 -11.18 -15.64
N LYS A 63 7.67 -10.97 -16.40
CA LYS A 63 7.74 -10.48 -17.79
C LYS A 63 8.15 -9.01 -17.83
N VAL A 64 8.71 -8.62 -18.97
CA VAL A 64 8.93 -7.21 -19.30
C VAL A 64 7.62 -6.60 -19.80
N HIS A 65 7.24 -5.46 -19.22
CA HIS A 65 6.09 -4.67 -19.61
C HIS A 65 6.53 -3.36 -20.26
N GLY A 66 5.71 -2.82 -21.17
CA GLY A 66 5.89 -1.48 -21.73
C GLY A 66 4.81 -0.53 -21.20
N ALA A 67 5.22 0.50 -20.47
CA ALA A 67 4.31 1.56 -20.05
C ALA A 67 4.35 2.71 -21.05
N PHE A 68 3.20 3.07 -21.63
CA PHE A 68 3.12 4.00 -22.76
C PHE A 68 2.76 5.42 -22.33
N GLY A 69 3.30 6.43 -23.03
CA GLY A 69 3.01 7.83 -22.75
C GLY A 69 3.11 8.71 -24.01
N SER A 70 2.51 9.89 -23.96
CA SER A 70 2.58 10.90 -25.04
C SER A 70 4.01 11.40 -25.31
N ASP A 71 4.83 11.38 -24.26
CA ASP A 71 6.23 11.78 -24.24
C ASP A 71 7.03 10.90 -23.27
N SER A 72 8.34 11.16 -23.19
CA SER A 72 9.26 10.39 -22.37
C SER A 72 8.98 10.49 -20.87
N ILE A 73 8.57 11.67 -20.36
CA ILE A 73 8.27 11.88 -18.94
C ILE A 73 7.01 11.12 -18.59
N ARG A 74 5.97 11.25 -19.41
CA ARG A 74 4.71 10.53 -19.20
C ARG A 74 4.91 9.02 -19.22
N ALA A 75 5.75 8.50 -20.12
CA ALA A 75 6.07 7.08 -20.14
C ALA A 75 6.75 6.59 -18.83
N ILE A 76 7.61 7.41 -18.21
CA ILE A 76 8.20 7.10 -16.90
C ILE A 76 7.14 7.09 -15.80
N GLU A 77 6.27 8.10 -15.75
CA GLU A 77 5.19 8.16 -14.77
C GLU A 77 4.28 6.92 -14.86
N MET A 78 3.93 6.53 -16.08
CA MET A 78 3.14 5.32 -16.34
C MET A 78 3.87 4.06 -15.91
N ALA A 79 5.21 4.01 -16.03
CA ALA A 79 5.99 2.87 -15.54
C ALA A 79 5.90 2.73 -14.01
N PHE A 80 5.99 3.83 -13.27
CA PHE A 80 5.85 3.82 -11.81
C PHE A 80 4.44 3.40 -11.37
N GLN A 81 3.40 3.95 -12.03
CA GLN A 81 2.01 3.58 -11.74
C GLN A 81 1.76 2.09 -12.03
N MET A 82 2.22 1.61 -13.19
CA MET A 82 2.09 0.21 -13.57
C MET A 82 2.85 -0.72 -12.62
N ALA A 83 4.06 -0.35 -12.18
CA ALA A 83 4.82 -1.13 -11.21
C ALA A 83 4.05 -1.28 -9.89
N GLY A 84 3.49 -0.19 -9.35
CA GLY A 84 2.68 -0.23 -8.14
C GLY A 84 1.47 -1.16 -8.28
N LEU A 85 0.71 -1.04 -9.38
CA LEU A 85 -0.46 -1.86 -9.64
C LEU A 85 -0.13 -3.35 -9.76
N LEU A 86 0.94 -3.70 -10.49
CA LEU A 86 1.35 -5.08 -10.69
C LEU A 86 1.85 -5.72 -9.39
N VAL A 87 2.67 -5.02 -8.61
CA VAL A 87 3.15 -5.50 -7.31
C VAL A 87 1.97 -5.76 -6.36
N VAL A 88 1.05 -4.80 -6.22
CA VAL A 88 -0.14 -4.96 -5.36
C VAL A 88 -0.96 -6.16 -5.80
N ARG A 89 -1.26 -6.26 -7.11
CA ARG A 89 -2.05 -7.38 -7.66
C ARG A 89 -1.39 -8.72 -7.35
N ASP A 90 -0.08 -8.84 -7.53
CA ASP A 90 0.61 -10.10 -7.38
C ASP A 90 0.79 -10.49 -5.91
N ILE A 91 1.00 -9.52 -5.00
CA ILE A 91 0.99 -9.74 -3.54
C ILE A 91 -0.41 -10.18 -3.08
N GLN A 92 -1.46 -9.51 -3.56
CA GLN A 92 -2.84 -9.87 -3.23
C GLN A 92 -3.16 -11.30 -3.61
N LYS A 93 -2.74 -11.74 -4.80
CA LYS A 93 -2.90 -13.12 -5.25
C LYS A 93 -2.08 -14.11 -4.42
N LEU A 94 -0.84 -13.75 -4.06
CA LEU A 94 0.06 -14.64 -3.33
C LEU A 94 -0.41 -14.89 -1.90
N TYR A 95 -0.93 -13.86 -1.22
CA TYR A 95 -1.31 -13.91 0.19
C TYR A 95 -2.82 -13.87 0.42
N ASN A 96 -3.62 -13.93 -0.65
CA ASN A 96 -5.08 -13.83 -0.62
C ASN A 96 -5.58 -12.59 0.15
N LEU A 97 -4.92 -11.44 -0.06
CA LEU A 97 -5.25 -10.19 0.62
C LEU A 97 -6.47 -9.53 -0.01
N ASN A 98 -7.35 -9.00 0.83
CA ASN A 98 -8.51 -8.22 0.41
C ASN A 98 -8.37 -6.78 0.86
N TRP A 99 -8.85 -5.85 0.02
CA TRP A 99 -8.99 -4.45 0.43
C TRP A 99 -10.05 -4.35 1.53
N LEU A 100 -9.69 -3.71 2.64
CA LEU A 100 -10.65 -3.36 3.67
C LEU A 100 -11.59 -2.27 3.14
N LYS A 101 -12.88 -2.41 3.43
CA LYS A 101 -13.84 -1.33 3.23
C LYS A 101 -13.68 -0.31 4.35
N PRO A 102 -14.07 0.97 4.14
CA PRO A 102 -14.06 1.98 5.20
C PRO A 102 -14.74 1.52 6.49
N GLU A 103 -15.84 0.76 6.38
CA GLU A 103 -16.58 0.21 7.53
C GLU A 103 -15.77 -0.79 8.38
N HIS A 104 -14.76 -1.45 7.80
CA HIS A 104 -13.90 -2.39 8.52
C HIS A 104 -12.81 -1.70 9.34
N LEU A 105 -12.67 -0.38 9.22
CA LEU A 105 -11.65 0.40 9.93
C LEU A 105 -12.12 0.82 11.33
N TYR A 106 -13.30 0.35 11.77
CA TYR A 106 -13.89 0.66 13.07
C TYR A 106 -13.90 2.17 13.38
N PHE A 107 -14.01 3.00 12.33
CA PHE A 107 -14.24 4.42 12.56
C PHE A 107 -15.53 4.56 13.36
N PRO A 108 -15.54 5.38 14.41
CA PRO A 108 -16.79 5.69 15.08
C PRO A 108 -17.78 6.16 14.00
N PRO A 109 -19.03 5.69 14.01
CA PRO A 109 -20.03 6.20 13.09
C PRO A 109 -20.03 7.73 13.20
N PRO A 110 -20.18 8.46 12.07
CA PRO A 110 -20.30 9.90 12.15
C PRO A 110 -21.39 10.22 13.15
N ASN A 111 -21.05 10.92 14.23
CA ASN A 111 -22.01 11.30 15.25
C ASN A 111 -23.17 11.98 14.52
N ASN A 112 -24.37 11.39 14.55
CA ASN A 112 -25.56 12.06 14.03
C ASN A 112 -25.65 13.39 14.79
N LEU A 113 -25.71 14.52 14.07
CA LEU A 113 -25.87 15.85 14.67
C LEU A 113 -27.07 15.87 15.62
N GLU A 114 -28.12 15.08 15.34
CA GLU A 114 -29.27 14.92 16.23
C GLU A 114 -28.95 14.16 17.53
N GLU A 115 -27.98 13.25 17.54
CA GLU A 115 -27.55 12.58 18.78
C GLU A 115 -26.65 13.49 19.62
N LEU A 116 -25.81 14.32 18.99
CA LEU A 116 -25.02 15.33 19.70
C LEU A 116 -25.91 16.40 20.35
N SER A 117 -26.94 16.87 19.64
CA SER A 117 -27.85 17.89 20.17
C SER A 117 -28.70 17.38 21.35
N LYS A 118 -29.06 16.08 21.38
CA LYS A 118 -29.81 15.48 22.51
C LYS A 118 -28.97 15.43 23.79
N ASN A 119 -27.65 15.23 23.66
CA ASN A 119 -26.73 15.14 24.79
C ASN A 119 -26.35 16.53 25.35
N GLU A 120 -26.35 17.58 24.53
CA GLU A 120 -26.12 18.96 25.01
C GLU A 120 -27.25 19.50 25.89
N ILE A 121 -28.51 19.14 25.58
CA ILE A 121 -29.69 19.61 26.35
C ILE A 121 -29.68 19.08 27.80
N HIS A 122 -29.06 17.93 28.05
CA HIS A 122 -28.99 17.33 29.39
C HIS A 122 -27.89 17.88 30.30
N LEU A 123 -26.89 18.59 29.77
CA LEU A 123 -25.76 19.12 30.56
C LEU A 123 -26.00 20.54 31.12
N GLN A 124 -27.10 21.21 30.75
CA GLN A 124 -27.40 22.58 31.20
C GLN A 124 -28.37 22.68 32.39
N LYS A 125 -28.23 21.81 33.39
CA LYS A 125 -28.79 22.06 34.73
C LYS A 125 -27.80 21.67 35.81
N ASN A 126 -26.99 22.63 36.24
CA ASN A 126 -26.49 22.79 37.60
C ASN A 126 -26.45 24.28 37.92
#